data_AF-Q11A87-F1
#
_entry.id   AF-Q11A87-F1
#
_cell.length_a   1.000
_cell.length_b   1.000
_cell.length_c   1.000
_cell.angle_alpha   90.00
_cell.angle_beta   90.00
_cell.angle_gamma   90.00
#
_symmetry.space_group_name_H-M   'P 1'
#
loop_
_entity.id
_entity.type
_entity.pdbx_description
1 polymer ?
#
loop_
_entity_poly.entity_id
_entity_poly.type
_entity_poly.pdbx_seq_one_letter_code
_entity_poly.pdbx_strand_id
1 'polypeptide(L)' 'MWTRASKIKLVIETGKELEFYSKILLVKNKTPVFLQPESYNRDFTLPLVQKLLREYSHCRLSIQLHKYLGIK' A
#
# COMPACT_ATOMS: atom_id res chain seq x y z
N MET A 1 -15.81 -6.65 -7.27
CA MET A 1 -15.87 -7.25 -5.91
C MET A 1 -15.15 -6.42 -4.82
N TRP A 2 -14.22 -5.51 -5.15
CA TRP A 2 -13.61 -4.54 -4.21
C TRP A 2 -14.41 -3.27 -3.86
N THR A 3 -15.50 -2.98 -4.57
CA THR A 3 -16.30 -1.74 -4.40
C THR A 3 -17.07 -1.68 -3.08
N ARG A 4 -17.15 -2.79 -2.34
CA ARG A 4 -17.76 -2.87 -1.00
C ARG A 4 -16.73 -2.90 0.13
N ALA A 5 -15.43 -2.82 -0.17
CA ALA A 5 -14.39 -2.89 0.84
C ALA A 5 -14.35 -1.58 1.65
N SER A 6 -14.19 -1.66 2.97
CA SER A 6 -13.97 -0.47 3.81
C SER A 6 -12.56 0.08 3.73
N LYS A 7 -11.61 -0.73 3.24
CA LYS A 7 -10.20 -0.37 2.99
C LYS A 7 -9.63 -1.26 1.90
N ILE A 8 -8.69 -0.72 1.13
CA ILE A 8 -7.92 -1.46 0.14
C ILE A 8 -6.47 -1.46 0.61
N LYS A 9 -5.85 -2.64 0.68
CA LYS A 9 -4.43 -2.77 1.03
C LYS A 9 -3.68 -3.34 -0.16
N LEU A 10 -2.78 -2.54 -0.73
CA LEU A 10 -1.86 -2.96 -1.77
C LEU A 10 -0.53 -3.32 -1.12
N VAL A 11 -0.01 -4.49 -1.46
CA VAL A 11 1.34 -4.88 -1.09
C VAL A 11 2.28 -4.38 -2.18
N ILE A 12 3.34 -3.68 -1.78
CA ILE A 12 4.28 -3.01 -2.68
C ILE A 12 5.63 -3.71 -2.59
N GLU A 13 6.00 -4.34 -3.71
CA GLU A 13 7.32 -4.93 -3.91
C GLU A 13 8.14 -4.04 -4.85
N THR A 14 7.53 -3.60 -5.95
CA THR A 14 8.23 -2.88 -7.02
C THR A 14 7.67 -1.50 -7.33
N GLY A 15 6.45 -1.20 -6.89
CA GLY A 15 5.71 0.03 -7.20
C GLY A 15 4.80 -0.12 -8.42
N LYS A 16 5.07 -1.10 -9.30
CA LYS A 16 4.22 -1.41 -10.47
C LYS A 16 2.81 -1.83 -10.07
N GLU A 17 2.64 -2.37 -8.87
CA GLU A 17 1.34 -2.75 -8.34
C GLU A 17 0.46 -1.51 -8.18
N LEU A 18 1.01 -0.43 -7.63
CA LEU A 18 0.30 0.84 -7.50
C LEU A 18 0.03 1.45 -8.88
N GLU A 19 0.99 1.45 -9.81
CA GLU A 19 0.78 1.95 -11.17
C GLU A 19 -0.36 1.21 -11.87
N PHE A 20 -0.37 -0.12 -11.79
CA PHE A 20 -1.41 -0.96 -12.37
C PHE A 20 -2.79 -0.65 -11.79
N TYR A 21 -2.89 -0.62 -10.46
CA TYR A 21 -4.17 -0.41 -9.78
C TYR A 21 -4.62 1.06 -9.77
N SER A 22 -3.72 2.03 -9.93
CA SER A 22 -4.05 3.46 -9.96
C SER A 22 -5.11 3.77 -11.02
N LYS A 23 -5.03 3.11 -12.19
CA LYS A 23 -5.99 3.25 -13.30
C LYS A 23 -7.43 2.89 -12.93
N ILE A 24 -7.62 2.09 -11.88
CA ILE A 24 -8.93 1.57 -11.47
C ILE A 24 -9.35 2.15 -10.11
N LEU A 25 -8.39 2.30 -9.18
CA LEU A 25 -8.64 2.82 -7.84
C LEU A 25 -8.88 4.33 -7.82
N LEU A 26 -8.23 5.09 -8.72
CA LEU A 26 -8.38 6.55 -8.80
C LEU A 26 -9.66 6.99 -9.50
N VAL A 27 -10.34 6.09 -10.22
CA VAL A 27 -11.44 6.48 -11.12
C VAL A 27 -12.77 6.71 -10.38
N LYS A 28 -12.97 6.22 -9.16
CA LYS A 28 -14.27 6.42 -8.46
C LYS A 28 -14.31 5.97 -7.00
N ASN A 29 -13.17 5.77 -6.34
CA ASN A 29 -13.16 5.07 -5.06
C ASN A 29 -12.99 6.02 -3.87
N LYS A 30 -14.05 6.19 -3.07
CA LYS A 30 -13.96 6.82 -1.73
C LYS A 30 -13.26 5.94 -0.70
N THR A 31 -12.97 4.69 -1.07
CA THR A 31 -12.34 3.71 -0.19
C THR A 31 -10.87 4.07 0.04
N PRO A 32 -10.42 4.18 1.30
CA PRO A 32 -9.03 4.49 1.59
C PRO A 32 -8.10 3.37 1.10
N VAL A 33 -7.05 3.78 0.39
CA VAL A 33 -6.00 2.89 -0.12
C VAL A 33 -4.80 2.95 0.81
N PHE A 34 -4.32 1.77 1.22
CA PHE A 34 -3.17 1.59 2.08
C PHE A 34 -2.06 0.89 1.31
N LEU A 35 -0.87 1.48 1.32
CA LEU A 35 0.34 0.89 0.77
C LEU A 35 1.07 0.17 1.90
N GLN A 36 1.29 -1.12 1.72
CA GLN A 36 2.04 -1.95 2.64
C GLN A 36 3.34 -2.39 1.97
N PRO A 37 4.52 -2.12 2.54
CA PRO A 37 5.76 -2.67 2.02
C PRO A 37 5.74 -4.21 2.10
N GLU A 38 6.25 -4.88 1.06
CA GLU A 38 6.49 -6.31 1.11
C GLU A 38 7.48 -6.62 2.25
N SER A 39 7.18 -7.65 3.02
CA SER A 39 7.89 -7.99 4.23
C SER A 39 9.26 -8.56 4.00
N TYR A 40 9.42 -9.38 2.96
CA TYR A 40 10.66 -10.12 2.75
C TYR A 40 11.81 -9.18 2.39
N ASN A 41 11.51 -8.07 1.71
CA ASN A 41 12.48 -7.07 1.28
C ASN A 41 12.18 -5.68 1.87
N ARG A 42 11.81 -5.63 3.15
CA ARG A 42 11.36 -4.40 3.84
C ARG A 42 12.35 -3.24 3.73
N ASP A 43 13.65 -3.51 3.83
CA ASP A 43 14.68 -2.46 3.85
C ASP A 43 14.72 -1.70 2.52
N PHE A 44 14.33 -2.36 1.43
CA PHE A 44 14.14 -1.74 0.13
C PHE A 44 12.72 -1.17 -0.04
N THR A 45 11.69 -1.93 0.34
CA THR A 45 10.30 -1.58 0.02
C THR A 45 9.73 -0.48 0.91
N LEU A 46 10.21 -0.31 2.15
CA LEU A 46 9.74 0.76 3.03
C LEU A 46 10.13 2.16 2.50
N PRO A 47 11.40 2.43 2.11
CA PRO A 47 11.75 3.68 1.42
C PRO A 47 10.97 3.90 0.13
N LEU A 48 10.76 2.84 -0.66
CA LEU A 48 9.96 2.90 -1.88
C LEU A 48 8.52 3.33 -1.59
N VAL A 49 7.85 2.70 -0.62
CA VAL A 49 6.50 3.08 -0.18
C VAL A 49 6.49 4.51 0.32
N GLN A 50 7.51 4.95 1.06
CA GLN A 50 7.61 6.32 1.54
C GLN A 50 7.69 7.34 0.40
N LYS A 51 8.43 7.02 -0.68
CA LYS A 51 8.47 7.82 -1.91
C LYS A 51 7.10 7.85 -2.59
N LEU A 52 6.45 6.69 -2.77
CA LEU A 52 5.13 6.60 -3.39
C LEU A 52 4.06 7.37 -2.60
N LEU A 53 4.12 7.39 -1.26
CA LEU A 53 3.17 8.16 -0.45
C LEU A 53 3.31 9.68 -0.65
N ARG A 54 4.49 10.17 -1.04
CA ARG A 54 4.68 11.59 -1.40
C ARG A 54 4.05 11.91 -2.76
N GLU A 55 4.14 10.98 -3.70
CA GLU A 55 3.56 11.12 -5.05
C GLU A 55 2.03 10.90 -5.04
N TYR A 56 1.55 9.98 -4.21
CA TYR A 56 0.15 9.58 -4.06
C TYR A 56 -0.38 9.96 -2.67
N SER A 57 -0.53 11.25 -2.41
CA SER A 57 -0.88 11.81 -1.08
C SER A 57 -2.24 11.35 -0.50
N HIS A 58 -3.12 10.79 -1.32
CA HIS A 58 -4.39 10.21 -0.89
C HIS A 58 -4.24 8.78 -0.34
N CYS A 59 -3.11 8.12 -0.58
CA CYS A 59 -2.78 6.82 -0.03
C CYS A 59 -2.25 6.94 1.40
N ARG A 60 -2.35 5.86 2.18
CA ARG A 60 -1.88 5.79 3.58
C ARG A 60 -0.89 4.65 3.76
N LEU A 61 0.00 4.76 4.74
CA LEU A 61 0.92 3.69 5.09
C LEU A 61 0.20 2.60 5.90
N SER A 62 0.44 1.33 5.57
CA SER A 62 0.08 0.17 6.40
C SER A 62 1.33 -0.60 6.76
N ILE A 63 1.68 -0.62 8.05
CA ILE A 63 2.83 -1.38 8.56
C ILE A 63 2.35 -2.72 9.12
N GLN A 64 3.10 -3.80 8.84
CA GLN A 64 2.90 -5.09 9.50
C GLN A 64 3.48 -5.06 10.93
N LEU A 65 2.79 -4.36 11.83
CA LEU A 65 3.29 -4.06 13.19
C LEU A 65 3.69 -5.31 13.98
N HIS A 66 2.96 -6.42 13.84
CA HIS A 66 3.28 -7.69 14.51
C HIS A 66 4.73 -8.17 14.21
N LYS A 67 5.26 -7.90 13.01
CA LYS A 67 6.64 -8.25 12.65
C LYS A 67 7.69 -7.37 13.33
N TYR A 68 7.33 -6.13 13.68
CA TYR A 68 8.19 -5.24 14.45
C TYR A 68 8.16 -5.58 15.94
N LEU A 69 7.02 -6.07 16.43
CA LEU A 69 6.82 -6.45 17.82
C LEU A 69 7.26 -7.89 18.13
N GLY A 70 7.68 -8.67 17.12
CA GLY A 70 8.04 -10.08 17.31
C GLY A 70 6.86 -11.00 17.63
N ILE A 71 5.64 -10.59 17.29
CA ILE A 71 4.40 -11.35 17.53
C ILE A 71 4.09 -12.20 16.30
N LYS A 72 3.87 -13.50 16.51
CA LYS A 72 3.43 -14.46 15.49
C LYS A 72 1.93 -14.72 15.62
#